data_AF-A0AAP8N7H8-F1
#
_entry.id   AF-A0AAP8N7H8-F1
#
_cell.length_a   1.000
_cell.length_b   1.000
_cell.length_c   1.000
_cell.angle_alpha   90.00
_cell.angle_beta   90.00
_cell.angle_gamma   90.00
#
_symmetry.space_group_name_H-M   'P 1'
#
loop_
_entity.id
_entity.type
_entity.pdbx_description
1 polymer ?
#
loop_
_entity_poly.entity_id
_entity_poly.type
_entity_poly.pdbx_seq_one_letter_code
_entity_poly.pdbx_strand_id
1 'polypeptide(L)'
;PLTDATKKLNTTYQALLRTVNPQSVWANYQLISTQWPSAPPQPNCQISATNPLGSPAPLFLANATLETYIQGTVPQASSSCMACHGNAATHVTESPRTSFADFTYLLE
;
A
#
# COMPACT_ATOMS: atom_id res chain seq x y z
N PRO A 1 3.87 -16.73 6.03
CA PRO A 1 5.30 -16.50 6.37
C PRO A 1 5.91 -15.43 5.46
N LEU A 2 6.83 -14.57 5.94
CA LEU A 2 7.47 -13.54 5.10
C LEU A 2 8.33 -14.18 4.01
N THR A 3 8.30 -13.61 2.80
CA THR A 3 9.22 -13.99 1.71
C THR A 3 10.66 -13.58 2.06
N ASP A 4 11.65 -14.27 1.51
CA ASP A 4 13.04 -13.96 1.80
C ASP A 4 13.46 -12.57 1.31
N ALA A 5 12.88 -12.12 0.18
CA ALA A 5 13.02 -10.74 -0.29
C ALA A 5 12.53 -9.73 0.76
N THR A 6 11.37 -9.98 1.37
CA THR A 6 10.80 -9.11 2.43
C THR A 6 11.67 -9.12 3.68
N LYS A 7 12.17 -10.29 4.10
CA LYS A 7 13.10 -10.38 5.26
C LYS A 7 14.36 -9.58 5.01
N LYS A 8 14.96 -9.70 3.82
CA LYS A 8 16.17 -8.94 3.45
C LYS A 8 15.91 -7.43 3.48
N LEU A 9 14.75 -7.01 2.96
CA LEU A 9 14.34 -5.60 2.99
C LEU A 9 14.18 -5.09 4.43
N ASN A 10 13.48 -5.84 5.28
CA ASN A 10 13.32 -5.52 6.70
C ASN A 10 14.66 -5.36 7.41
N THR A 11 15.57 -6.34 7.27
CA THR A 11 16.91 -6.26 7.87
C THR A 11 17.66 -5.00 7.43
N THR A 12 17.54 -4.64 6.15
CA THR A 12 18.22 -3.46 5.58
C THR A 12 17.71 -2.18 6.23
N TYR A 13 16.39 -1.97 6.24
CA TYR A 13 15.83 -0.73 6.79
C TYR A 13 15.92 -0.65 8.32
N GLN A 14 15.78 -1.76 9.03
CA GLN A 14 15.99 -1.79 10.48
C GLN A 14 17.44 -1.43 10.87
N ALA A 15 18.43 -1.83 10.06
CA ALA A 15 19.81 -1.42 10.25
C ALA A 15 19.98 0.08 9.97
N LEU A 16 19.47 0.57 8.83
CA LEU A 16 19.54 1.99 8.46
C LEU A 16 18.89 2.90 9.51
N LEU A 17 17.72 2.53 10.04
CA LEU A 17 17.03 3.30 11.09
C LEU A 17 17.89 3.44 12.36
N ARG A 18 18.64 2.40 12.72
CA ARG A 18 19.58 2.46 13.86
C ARG A 18 20.82 3.30 13.58
N THR A 19 21.22 3.46 12.31
CA THR A 19 22.31 4.39 11.95
C THR A 19 21.91 5.85 12.13
N VAL A 20 20.64 6.18 11.89
CA VAL A 20 20.11 7.54 12.05
C VAL A 20 19.82 7.84 13.52
N ASN A 21 19.19 6.90 14.22
CA ASN A 21 18.95 6.97 15.65
C ASN A 21 19.13 5.57 16.28
N PRO A 22 20.19 5.35 17.08
CA PRO A 22 20.43 4.06 17.74
C PRO A 22 19.27 3.55 18.60
N GLN A 23 18.42 4.45 19.10
CA GLN A 23 17.24 4.15 19.92
C GLN A 23 15.92 4.24 19.14
N SER A 24 15.96 4.24 17.79
CA SER A 24 14.76 4.32 16.97
C SER A 24 13.80 3.16 17.24
N VAL A 25 12.62 3.48 17.75
CA VAL A 25 11.54 2.49 17.97
C VAL A 25 11.08 1.87 16.66
N TRP A 26 11.21 2.59 15.54
CA TRP A 26 10.84 2.13 14.20
C TRP A 26 11.68 0.94 13.73
N ALA A 27 12.91 0.78 14.23
CA ALA A 27 13.76 -0.36 13.91
C ALA A 27 13.26 -1.70 14.50
N ASN A 28 12.17 -1.68 15.28
CA ASN A 28 11.49 -2.87 15.79
C ASN A 28 10.27 -3.27 14.96
N TYR A 29 9.84 -2.42 14.02
CA TYR A 29 8.73 -2.73 13.10
C TYR A 29 9.25 -3.49 11.89
N GLN A 30 8.37 -4.26 11.25
CA GLN A 30 8.69 -5.02 10.05
C GLN A 30 7.56 -4.93 9.03
N LEU A 31 7.94 -4.89 7.75
CA LEU A 31 7.03 -5.05 6.64
C LEU A 31 6.47 -6.47 6.64
N ILE A 32 5.14 -6.58 6.74
CA ILE A 32 4.43 -7.86 6.76
C ILE A 32 3.98 -8.26 5.36
N SER A 33 3.54 -7.30 4.55
CA SER A 33 3.12 -7.52 3.16
C SER A 33 2.99 -6.18 2.43
N THR A 34 3.00 -6.25 1.10
CA THR A 34 2.73 -5.13 0.20
C THR A 34 1.75 -5.58 -0.87
N GLN A 35 0.99 -4.63 -1.40
CA GLN A 35 0.22 -4.80 -2.63
C GLN A 35 0.74 -3.78 -3.65
N TRP A 36 1.02 -4.21 -4.87
CA TRP A 36 1.57 -3.35 -5.92
C TRP A 36 0.93 -3.64 -7.28
N PRO A 37 0.91 -2.67 -8.21
CA PRO A 37 0.47 -2.90 -9.58
C PRO A 37 1.46 -3.85 -10.29
N SER A 38 0.98 -4.98 -10.79
CA SER A 38 1.78 -5.95 -11.56
C SER A 38 1.72 -5.73 -13.08
N ALA A 39 0.77 -4.94 -13.56
CA ALA A 39 0.72 -4.51 -14.94
C ALA A 39 1.73 -3.38 -15.16
N PRO A 40 2.60 -3.47 -16.19
CA PRO A 40 3.54 -2.40 -16.48
C PRO A 40 2.77 -1.10 -16.77
N PRO A 41 3.24 0.06 -16.27
CA PRO A 41 2.63 1.32 -16.62
C PRO A 41 2.72 1.53 -18.14
N GLN A 42 1.77 2.28 -18.69
CA GLN A 42 1.87 2.73 -20.08
C GLN A 42 3.18 3.52 -20.26
N PRO A 43 3.77 3.57 -21.47
CA PRO A 43 5.02 4.29 -21.71
C PRO A 43 4.89 5.70 -21.18
N ASN A 44 5.84 6.17 -20.34
CA ASN A 44 5.84 7.45 -19.57
C ASN A 44 5.20 7.44 -18.16
N CYS A 45 4.95 6.27 -17.57
CA CYS A 45 4.30 6.16 -16.26
C CYS A 45 2.84 6.64 -16.24
N GLN A 46 2.15 6.59 -17.38
CA GLN A 46 0.72 6.90 -17.47
C GLN A 46 -0.15 5.84 -16.79
N ILE A 47 -1.08 6.31 -15.96
CA ILE A 47 -2.12 5.49 -15.34
C ILE A 47 -3.15 5.12 -16.41
N SER A 48 -3.47 3.83 -16.54
CA SER A 48 -4.51 3.38 -17.47
C SER A 48 -5.88 3.81 -16.96
N ALA A 49 -6.67 4.48 -17.81
CA ALA A 49 -8.07 4.81 -17.48
C ALA A 49 -8.94 3.54 -17.32
N THR A 50 -8.61 2.45 -18.02
CA THR A 50 -9.35 1.17 -17.95
C THR A 50 -8.84 0.23 -16.87
N ASN A 51 -7.61 0.44 -16.37
CA ASN A 51 -7.03 -0.33 -15.28
C ASN A 51 -6.21 0.60 -14.38
N PRO A 52 -6.87 1.48 -13.60
CA PRO A 52 -6.19 2.50 -12.80
C PRO A 52 -5.35 1.90 -11.67
N LEU A 53 -5.66 0.67 -11.24
CA LEU A 53 -4.93 -0.03 -10.18
C LEU A 53 -3.79 -0.92 -10.69
N GLY A 54 -3.60 -1.01 -12.02
CA GLY A 54 -2.50 -1.75 -12.62
C GLY A 54 -2.42 -3.22 -12.21
N SER A 55 -3.56 -3.90 -12.01
CA SER A 55 -3.63 -5.30 -11.58
C SER A 55 -2.87 -5.58 -10.26
N PRO A 56 -3.50 -5.32 -9.10
CA PRO A 56 -2.88 -5.52 -7.79
C PRO A 56 -2.32 -6.94 -7.57
N ALA A 57 -1.10 -7.02 -7.08
CA ALA A 57 -0.43 -8.25 -6.68
C ALA A 57 0.10 -8.12 -5.24
N PRO A 58 -0.20 -9.09 -4.35
CA PRO A 58 -1.16 -10.18 -4.53
C PRO A 58 -2.60 -9.66 -4.59
N LEU A 59 -3.50 -10.39 -5.27
CA LEU A 59 -4.90 -9.96 -5.43
C LEU A 59 -5.62 -9.83 -4.08
N PHE A 60 -5.34 -10.77 -3.17
CA PHE A 60 -5.81 -10.74 -1.80
C PHE A 60 -4.62 -10.51 -0.87
N LEU A 61 -4.73 -9.48 -0.04
CA LEU A 61 -3.79 -9.17 1.00
C LEU A 61 -4.54 -8.90 2.29
N ALA A 62 -4.59 -9.93 3.14
CA ALA A 62 -5.22 -9.83 4.44
C ALA A 62 -4.26 -9.25 5.48
N ASN A 63 -4.73 -8.27 6.24
CA ASN A 63 -4.05 -7.77 7.44
C ASN A 63 -5.08 -7.60 8.55
N ALA A 64 -5.10 -8.56 9.48
CA ALA A 64 -6.10 -8.64 10.56
C ALA A 64 -6.17 -7.37 11.42
N THR A 65 -5.10 -6.56 11.49
CA THR A 65 -5.09 -5.29 12.24
C THR A 65 -5.86 -4.19 11.50
N LEU A 66 -5.78 -4.14 10.16
CA LEU A 66 -6.49 -3.18 9.30
C LEU A 66 -7.90 -3.64 8.92
N GLU A 67 -8.15 -4.94 8.90
CA GLU A 67 -9.43 -5.55 8.49
C GLU A 67 -10.57 -5.37 9.48
N THR A 68 -10.32 -4.81 10.68
CA THR A 68 -11.40 -4.45 11.63
C THR A 68 -12.38 -3.43 11.05
N TYR A 69 -11.99 -2.69 10.00
CA TYR A 69 -12.83 -1.74 9.29
C TYR A 69 -13.74 -2.39 8.22
N ILE A 70 -13.36 -3.55 7.66
CA ILE A 70 -14.13 -4.25 6.62
C ILE A 70 -14.88 -5.41 7.26
N GLN A 71 -16.10 -5.16 7.74
CA GLN A 71 -16.96 -6.19 8.31
C GLN A 71 -17.72 -6.91 7.19
N GLY A 72 -17.32 -8.14 6.88
CA GLY A 72 -17.98 -8.99 5.86
C GLY A 72 -17.41 -8.82 4.45
N THR A 73 -18.20 -9.18 3.44
CA THR A 73 -17.80 -9.07 2.03
C THR A 73 -18.20 -7.71 1.47
N VAL A 74 -17.21 -6.84 1.26
CA VAL A 74 -17.37 -5.58 0.52
C VAL A 74 -16.90 -5.80 -0.93
N PRO A 75 -17.79 -5.65 -1.94
CA PRO A 75 -17.41 -5.75 -3.34
C PRO A 75 -16.23 -4.81 -3.65
N GLN A 76 -15.21 -5.31 -4.36
CA GLN A 76 -14.02 -4.53 -4.74
C GLN A 76 -13.17 -3.99 -3.58
N ALA A 77 -13.41 -4.33 -2.31
CA ALA A 77 -12.58 -3.88 -1.19
C ALA A 77 -12.16 -4.99 -0.22
N SER A 78 -12.82 -6.15 -0.28
CA SER A 78 -12.51 -7.29 0.59
C SER A 78 -11.06 -7.74 0.44
N SER A 79 -10.29 -7.62 1.52
CA SER A 79 -8.86 -8.00 1.59
C SER A 79 -8.02 -7.43 0.45
N SER A 80 -8.29 -6.19 0.01
CA SER A 80 -7.46 -5.50 -1.00
C SER A 80 -7.31 -4.01 -0.67
N CYS A 81 -6.09 -3.62 -0.29
CA CYS A 81 -5.77 -2.25 0.06
C CYS A 81 -5.97 -1.31 -1.13
N MET A 82 -5.39 -1.65 -2.29
CA MET A 82 -5.43 -0.81 -3.48
C MET A 82 -6.85 -0.64 -4.02
N ALA A 83 -7.69 -1.67 -3.90
CA ALA A 83 -9.06 -1.61 -4.40
C ALA A 83 -9.98 -0.81 -3.45
N CYS A 84 -9.81 -0.96 -2.12
CA CYS A 84 -10.49 -0.10 -1.15
C CYS A 84 -10.08 1.38 -1.31
N HIS A 85 -8.79 1.68 -1.41
CA HIS A 85 -8.29 3.04 -1.60
C HIS A 85 -8.65 3.62 -2.98
N GLY A 86 -8.67 2.79 -4.04
CA GLY A 86 -9.11 3.18 -5.38
C GLY A 86 -10.59 3.56 -5.45
N ASN A 87 -11.43 2.88 -4.67
CA ASN A 87 -12.87 3.18 -4.58
C ASN A 87 -13.17 4.37 -3.66
N ALA A 88 -12.29 4.64 -2.68
CA ALA A 88 -12.40 5.76 -1.76
C ALA A 88 -11.83 7.08 -2.33
N ALA A 89 -11.15 7.05 -3.48
CA ALA A 89 -10.73 8.26 -4.17
C ALA A 89 -11.99 9.06 -4.56
N THR A 90 -12.10 10.28 -4.06
CA THR A 90 -13.14 11.23 -4.46
C THR A 90 -13.14 11.32 -5.99
N HIS A 91 -14.31 11.15 -6.61
CA HIS A 91 -14.47 11.36 -8.04
C HIS A 91 -13.87 12.72 -8.39
N VAL A 92 -12.88 12.71 -9.30
CA VAL A 92 -12.14 13.86 -9.84
C VAL A 92 -13.01 14.82 -10.68
N THR A 93 -14.30 14.96 -10.36
CA THR A 93 -15.18 15.97 -10.96
C THR A 93 -14.96 17.36 -10.36
N GLU A 94 -14.32 17.46 -9.19
CA GLU A 94 -13.99 18.72 -8.55
C GLU A 94 -12.47 18.82 -8.37
N SER A 95 -11.80 19.55 -9.26
CA SER A 95 -10.43 20.08 -9.16
C SER A 95 -9.22 19.12 -8.92
N PRO A 96 -8.11 19.25 -9.68
CA PRO A 96 -6.87 18.48 -9.48
C PRO A 96 -6.24 18.57 -8.08
N ARG A 97 -6.63 19.58 -7.27
CA ARG A 97 -6.13 19.80 -5.90
C ARG A 97 -6.88 19.00 -4.83
N THR A 98 -8.04 18.42 -5.16
CA THR A 98 -8.94 17.70 -4.22
C THR A 98 -9.02 16.20 -4.53
N SER A 99 -8.23 15.74 -5.50
CA SER A 99 -8.04 14.33 -5.89
C SER A 99 -7.16 13.52 -4.93
N PHE A 100 -6.58 14.16 -3.91
CA PHE A 100 -5.73 13.48 -2.94
C PHE A 100 -6.62 12.82 -1.90
N ALA A 101 -6.57 11.50 -1.87
CA ALA A 101 -7.05 10.77 -0.71
C ALA A 101 -6.01 10.98 0.40
N ASP A 102 -6.22 12.01 1.23
CA ASP A 102 -5.39 12.33 2.38
C ASP A 102 -5.61 11.29 3.49
N PHE A 103 -5.07 10.09 3.32
CA PHE A 103 -4.77 9.19 4.42
C PHE A 103 -3.26 8.95 4.47
N THR A 104 -2.67 9.40 5.57
CA THR A 104 -1.27 9.20 5.92
C THR A 104 -1.04 7.74 6.31
N TYR A 105 -0.24 7.01 5.53
CA TYR A 105 0.73 6.10 6.15
C TYR A 105 1.95 6.96 6.44
N LEU A 106 2.39 6.99 7.70
CA LEU A 106 3.48 7.85 8.18
C LEU A 106 4.72 7.68 7.28
N LEU A 107 4.97 8.70 6.47
CA LEU A 107 6.26 8.99 5.86
C LEU A 107 6.78 10.25 6.56
N GLU A 108 7.61 10.05 7.58
CA GLU A 108 8.66 11.02 7.90
C GLU A 108 9.87 10.77 7.01
#